data_AF-A0A6J4V212-F1
#
_entry.id   AF-A0A6J4V212-F1
#
_cell.length_a   1.000
_cell.length_b   1.000
_cell.length_c   1.000
_cell.angle_alpha   90.00
_cell.angle_beta   90.00
_cell.angle_gamma   90.00
#
_symmetry.space_group_name_H-M   'P 1'
#
loop_
_entity.id
_entity.type
_entity.pdbx_description
1 polymer ?
#
loop_
_entity_poly.entity_id
_entity_poly.type
_entity_poly.pdbx_seq_one_letter_code
_entity_poly.pdbx_strand_id
1 'polypeptide(L)' 'MRDETKDRTRDEPTDGDEKFRISTYVTESDLTSLDEIRAHLRRQEKRQVDRSAIIREAIRHYHEALLAR' A
#
# COMPACT_ATOMS: atom_id res chain seq x y z
N MET A 1 10.90 -8.13 -42.50
CA MET A 1 9.98 -9.00 -41.73
C MET A 1 10.75 -10.12 -41.05
N ARG A 2 10.99 -9.99 -39.75
CA ARG A 2 10.63 -10.95 -38.68
C ARG A 2 11.24 -10.45 -37.37
N ASP A 3 10.31 -10.07 -36.50
CA ASP A 3 10.45 -9.94 -35.07
C ASP A 3 10.74 -11.32 -34.45
N GLU A 4 11.18 -11.32 -33.19
CA GLU A 4 10.98 -12.34 -32.14
C GLU A 4 12.16 -12.42 -31.15
N THR A 5 12.02 -11.58 -30.12
CA THR A 5 12.14 -11.92 -28.70
C THR A 5 13.43 -12.61 -28.23
N LYS A 6 14.39 -11.77 -27.82
CA LYS A 6 15.30 -12.13 -26.72
C LYS A 6 14.52 -12.12 -25.41
N ASP A 7 13.95 -13.28 -25.12
CA ASP A 7 13.49 -13.68 -23.80
C ASP A 7 14.70 -13.84 -22.88
N ARG A 8 15.05 -12.77 -22.13
CA ARG A 8 15.97 -12.82 -20.98
C ARG A 8 15.66 -11.67 -20.02
N THR A 9 14.78 -11.92 -19.08
CA THR A 9 14.98 -11.45 -17.70
C THR A 9 14.24 -12.41 -16.79
N ARG A 10 14.94 -13.50 -16.49
CA ARG A 10 14.66 -14.36 -15.35
C ARG A 10 14.99 -13.51 -14.13
N ASP A 11 13.99 -12.87 -13.55
CA ASP A 11 14.13 -12.16 -12.27
C ASP A 11 14.33 -13.24 -11.20
N GLU A 12 15.57 -13.36 -10.73
CA GLU A 12 15.89 -14.09 -9.51
C GLU A 12 15.20 -13.37 -8.34
N PRO A 13 14.55 -14.10 -7.41
CA PRO A 13 13.99 -13.48 -6.22
C PRO A 13 15.16 -12.98 -5.38
N THR A 14 15.32 -11.66 -5.32
CA THR A 14 16.13 -11.03 -4.29
C THR A 14 15.31 -11.14 -3.01
N ASP A 15 15.84 -11.67 -1.92
CA ASP A 15 15.22 -11.65 -0.59
C ASP A 15 14.93 -10.19 -0.17
N GLY A 16 13.80 -9.66 -0.64
CA GLY A 16 13.48 -8.25 -0.56
C GLY A 16 11.99 -8.06 -0.79
N ASP A 17 11.25 -7.84 0.29
CA ASP A 17 9.85 -7.42 0.38
C ASP A 17 9.11 -7.41 -0.96
N GLU A 18 8.60 -8.57 -1.39
CA GLU A 18 7.74 -8.65 -2.55
C GLU A 18 6.54 -7.71 -2.33
N LYS A 19 6.50 -6.62 -3.11
CA LYS A 19 5.45 -5.61 -2.99
C LYS A 19 4.23 -6.09 -3.75
N PHE A 20 3.28 -6.70 -3.03
CA PHE A 20 2.00 -7.07 -3.59
C PHE A 20 1.02 -5.89 -3.60
N ARG A 21 0.26 -5.78 -4.69
CA ARG A 21 -0.87 -4.84 -4.78
C ARG A 21 -2.17 -5.60 -4.60
N ILE A 22 -2.92 -5.20 -3.57
CA ILE A 22 -4.26 -5.70 -3.31
C ILE A 22 -5.26 -4.57 -3.57
N SER A 23 -6.30 -4.87 -4.33
CA SER A 23 -7.44 -3.98 -4.52
C SER A 23 -8.60 -4.47 -3.67
N THR A 24 -9.32 -3.55 -3.03
CA THR A 24 -10.50 -3.85 -2.22
C THR A 24 -11.62 -2.88 -2.55
N TYR A 25 -12.86 -3.29 -2.30
CA TYR A 25 -14.03 -2.45 -2.42
C TYR A 25 -14.35 -1.83 -1.06
N VAL A 26 -14.61 -0.53 -1.04
CA VAL A 26 -15.03 0.22 0.14
C VAL A 26 -16.23 1.07 -0.23
N THR A 27 -17.01 1.50 0.77
CA THR A 27 -18.07 2.47 0.51
C THR A 27 -17.47 3.84 0.17
N GLU A 28 -18.25 4.69 -0.49
CA GLU A 28 -17.83 6.06 -0.78
C GLU A 28 -17.56 6.85 0.51
N SER A 29 -18.37 6.65 1.56
CA SER A 29 -18.16 7.25 2.87
C SER A 29 -16.83 6.86 3.52
N ASP A 30 -16.42 5.60 3.38
CA ASP A 30 -15.13 5.14 3.91
C ASP A 30 -13.95 5.78 3.16
N LEU A 31 -14.07 5.90 1.83
CA LEU A 31 -13.05 6.54 1.01
C LEU A 31 -12.93 8.03 1.34
N THR A 32 -14.05 8.73 1.52
CA THR A 32 -14.08 10.13 1.95
C THR A 32 -13.42 10.29 3.33
N SER A 33 -13.76 9.42 4.29
CA SER A 33 -13.17 9.44 5.63
C SER A 33 -11.64 9.24 5.57
N LEU A 34 -11.16 8.34 4.71
CA LEU A 34 -9.72 8.13 4.50
C LEU A 34 -9.04 9.36 3.89
N ASP A 35 -9.71 10.08 3.01
CA ASP A 35 -9.22 11.33 2.42
C ASP A 35 -9.14 12.47 3.43
N GLU A 36 -10.11 12.57 4.34
CA GLU A 36 -10.09 13.54 5.44
C GLU A 36 -8.93 13.29 6.41
N ILE A 37 -8.69 12.03 6.79
CA ILE A 37 -7.53 11.64 7.62
C ILE A 37 -6.23 12.03 6.91
N ARG A 38 -6.10 11.71 5.62
CA ARG A 38 -4.93 12.10 4.83
C ARG A 38 -4.73 13.62 4.82
N ALA A 39 -5.80 14.38 4.64
CA ALA A 39 -5.75 15.84 4.64
C ALA A 39 -5.38 16.41 6.01
N HIS A 40 -5.82 15.77 7.10
CA HIS A 40 -5.46 16.13 8.46
C HIS A 40 -3.96 15.91 8.72
N LEU A 41 -3.44 14.71 8.42
CA LEU A 41 -2.02 14.37 8.61
C LEU A 41 -1.08 15.29 7.82
N ARG A 42 -1.47 15.65 6.59
CA ARG A 42 -0.70 16.61 5.78
C ARG A 42 -0.66 18.00 6.40
N ARG A 43 -1.77 18.46 6.96
CA ARG A 43 -1.88 19.81 7.54
C ARG A 43 -1.20 19.92 8.90
N GLN A 44 -1.43 18.96 9.78
CA GLN A 44 -0.96 19.04 11.18
C GLN A 44 0.45 18.47 11.36
N GLU A 45 0.71 17.28 10.82
CA GLU A 45 1.99 16.57 11.05
C GLU A 45 3.04 16.87 9.98
N LYS A 46 2.70 17.65 8.94
CA LYS A 46 3.53 17.89 7.74
C LYS A 46 4.08 16.62 7.09
N ARG A 47 3.42 15.47 7.32
CA ARG A 47 3.82 14.19 6.76
C ARG A 47 3.22 14.04 5.36
N GLN A 48 4.06 13.72 4.38
CA GLN A 48 3.58 13.27 3.08
C GLN A 48 3.15 11.81 3.18
N VAL A 49 1.88 11.60 3.51
CA VAL A 49 1.28 10.27 3.59
C VAL A 49 0.27 10.10 2.45
N ASP A 50 0.30 8.95 1.78
CA ASP A 50 -0.70 8.52 0.82
C ASP A 50 -1.75 7.61 1.48
N ARG A 51 -2.84 7.30 0.75
CA ARG A 51 -3.92 6.44 1.27
C ARG A 51 -3.39 5.05 1.63
N SER A 52 -2.53 4.48 0.80
CA SER A 52 -1.96 3.15 0.99
C SER A 52 -1.09 3.05 2.24
N ALA A 53 -0.35 4.11 2.57
CA ALA A 53 0.47 4.19 3.78
C ALA A 53 -0.41 4.26 5.03
N ILE A 54 -1.50 5.03 5.00
CA ILE A 54 -2.47 5.05 6.10
C ILE A 54 -3.06 3.66 6.33
N ILE A 55 -3.48 2.98 5.26
CA ILE A 55 -4.03 1.62 5.36
C ILE A 55 -2.99 0.62 5.86
N ARG A 56 -1.74 0.67 5.38
CA ARG A 56 -0.65 -0.19 5.89
C ARG A 56 -0.40 0.03 7.38
N GLU A 57 -0.41 1.29 7.84
CA GLU A 57 -0.22 1.60 9.25
C GLU A 57 -1.37 1.06 10.10
N ALA A 58 -2.61 1.24 9.64
CA ALA A 58 -3.79 0.69 10.30
C ALA A 58 -3.69 -0.84 10.39
N ILE A 59 -3.34 -1.54 9.30
CA ILE A 59 -3.15 -2.99 9.30
C ILE A 59 -2.08 -3.41 10.31
N ARG A 60 -0.93 -2.72 10.37
CA ARG A 60 0.12 -3.03 11.35
C ARG A 60 -0.38 -2.86 12.78
N HIS A 61 -1.03 -1.73 13.07
CA HIS A 61 -1.59 -1.45 14.40
C HIS A 61 -2.65 -2.48 14.80
N TYR A 62 -3.57 -2.85 13.90
CA TYR A 62 -4.56 -3.90 14.16
C TYR A 62 -3.92 -5.27 14.36
N HIS A 63 -2.90 -5.61 13.56
CA HIS A 63 -2.15 -6.86 13.71
C HIS A 63 -1.48 -6.93 15.09
N GLU A 64 -0.74 -5.88 15.48
CA GLU A 64 -0.11 -5.79 16.80
C GLU A 64 -1.15 -5.88 17.92
N ALA A 65 -2.28 -5.17 17.82
CA ALA A 65 -3.35 -5.22 18.82
C ALA A 65 -3.99 -6.61 18.97
N LEU A 66 -4.10 -7.38 17.87
CA LEU A 66 -4.72 -8.71 17.86
C LEU A 66 -3.75 -9.84 18.21
N LEU A 67 -2.48 -9.71 17.85
CA LEU A 67 -1.47 -10.77 17.93
C LEU A 67 -0.35 -10.48 18.93
N ALA A 68 -0.39 -9.37 19.66
CA ALA A 68 0.45 -9.17 20.83
C ALA A 68 0.11 -10.22 21.90
N ARG A 69 0.82 -11.35 21.85
CA ARG A 69 1.03 -12.31 22.93
C ARG A 69 2.47 -12.24 23.38
#